data_AF-A0A8T2CTS2-F1
#
_entry.id   AF-A0A8T2CTS2-F1
#
_cell.length_a   1.000
_cell.length_b   1.000
_cell.length_c   1.000
_cell.angle_alpha   90.00
_cell.angle_beta   90.00
_cell.angle_gamma   90.00
#
_symmetry.space_group_name_H-M   'P 1'
#
loop_
_entity.id
_entity.type
_entity.pdbx_description
1 polymer ?
#
loop_
_entity_poly.entity_id
_entity_poly.type
_entity_poly.pdbx_seq_one_letter_code
_entity_poly.pdbx_strand_id
1 'polypeptide(L)'
;MEALQFSSVNRVPCTLSCTGNRRIKAAFSSAFTGGTINSASLSSSRNLSTREIWSWVKSKTVVGHGRYRRSQVRAEMFGQLTGGLEAAWSKLKGEEVLTKDNIAEPMRDIRRALLEADVSLPVVRRFVQSVSDQAVGMGVIRGVKPDQQLVKIVHDELVKLMGGEVSELQFAKSGPTVILLAGLQGVGKTTVCAKLACYLKKQGKSCMLIAGDVYRPAAIDQLVILGEQVGVPVYTAGTDVKPADIAKQGLKEAKKNNVDVVIMDTAGRLQIDKGMMDELKDVKKFLNPTEVLLVVDAMTGQEAAALVTTFNVEIGITGAILTKLDGDSRGGAALSVKEVSGKPIKLVGRGERMEDLEPFYPDRMAGRILGMGDVLSFVEKATEVMRQEDAEDLQKKIMSAKFDFNDFLKQTRAVAKMGSMTRVLGMIPGMGKVSPAQIREAEKNLLVMEAMIEVMTPEERERPELLAESPERRKRIAKDSGKTEQQVSALVAQIFQMRVKMKNLMGVMEGGSIPALSGLEDALKAEQKAPPGTARRKRKADSRKKFVESASSKPGPRGFGSGN
;
A
#
# COMPACT_ATOMS: atom_id res chain seq x y z
N MET A 1 -20.14 21.70 81.78
CA MET A 1 -18.78 21.38 82.24
C MET A 1 -17.82 22.24 81.43
N GLU A 2 -16.86 22.89 82.10
CA GLU A 2 -15.51 23.35 81.63
C GLU A 2 -15.37 23.93 80.19
N ALA A 3 -14.93 25.18 79.91
CA ALA A 3 -14.12 26.18 80.66
C ALA A 3 -12.68 25.67 80.95
N LEU A 4 -11.52 26.35 80.77
CA LEU A 4 -11.04 27.76 80.66
C LEU A 4 -9.70 27.75 79.82
N GLN A 5 -8.92 28.79 79.47
CA GLN A 5 -9.01 30.26 79.23
C GLN A 5 -7.69 30.75 78.53
N PHE A 6 -7.74 31.83 77.73
CA PHE A 6 -6.68 32.87 77.51
C PHE A 6 -5.35 32.47 76.80
N SER A 7 -4.78 33.22 75.82
CA SER A 7 -4.07 34.54 75.79
C SER A 7 -2.52 34.42 75.99
N SER A 8 -1.59 35.31 75.57
CA SER A 8 -1.60 36.58 74.79
C SER A 8 -0.18 37.12 74.44
N VAL A 9 -0.03 37.78 73.27
CA VAL A 9 0.77 39.01 72.95
C VAL A 9 2.28 39.15 73.26
N ASN A 10 3.08 39.48 72.21
CA ASN A 10 4.11 40.57 72.09
C ASN A 10 4.70 40.53 70.64
N ARG A 11 4.94 41.57 69.82
CA ARG A 11 5.46 42.99 69.91
C ARG A 11 7.00 43.09 70.07
N VAL A 12 7.82 43.20 69.00
CA VAL A 12 8.17 44.43 68.20
C VAL A 12 8.78 45.54 69.07
N PRO A 13 10.06 45.97 68.89
CA PRO A 13 10.36 47.08 67.94
C PRO A 13 11.81 47.22 67.34
N CYS A 14 11.89 47.91 66.18
CA CYS A 14 12.88 48.91 65.68
C CYS A 14 14.42 48.58 65.69
N THR A 15 15.32 49.24 64.93
CA THR A 15 15.46 50.67 64.52
C THR A 15 16.28 50.88 63.20
N LEU A 16 16.02 52.01 62.51
CA LEU A 16 16.92 52.98 61.79
C LEU A 16 18.15 52.50 60.94
N SER A 17 18.70 53.22 59.93
CA SER A 17 18.55 54.63 59.46
C SER A 17 19.00 54.90 58.00
N CYS A 18 18.41 55.93 57.39
CA CYS A 18 18.99 57.02 56.56
C CYS A 18 20.01 56.79 55.40
N THR A 19 19.60 57.32 54.21
CA THR A 19 20.36 58.17 53.26
C THR A 19 21.61 57.67 52.51
N GLY A 20 21.64 57.86 51.18
CA GLY A 20 22.84 57.61 50.34
C GLY A 20 22.73 58.08 48.87
N ASN A 21 22.63 59.39 48.62
CA ASN A 21 22.55 59.95 47.26
C ASN A 21 23.95 60.26 46.67
N ARG A 22 24.30 59.71 45.49
CA ARG A 22 25.34 60.28 44.60
C ARG A 22 25.27 59.78 43.14
N ARG A 23 25.28 60.71 42.19
CA ARG A 23 25.67 60.51 40.78
C ARG A 23 27.18 60.77 40.62
N ILE A 24 27.88 60.03 39.76
CA ILE A 24 29.11 60.48 39.07
C ILE A 24 29.04 60.07 37.58
N LYS A 25 29.76 60.79 36.71
CA LYS A 25 29.82 60.66 35.24
C LYS A 25 31.26 60.34 34.77
N ALA A 26 31.39 60.08 33.45
CA ALA A 26 32.61 60.00 32.63
C ALA A 26 33.43 58.69 32.78
N ALA A 27 34.01 58.05 31.76
CA ALA A 27 34.44 58.36 30.37
C ALA A 27 35.96 58.58 30.20
N PHE A 28 36.41 58.58 28.92
CA PHE A 28 37.77 58.35 28.37
C PHE A 28 38.18 56.86 28.26
N SER A 29 38.90 56.33 27.25
CA SER A 29 39.37 56.77 25.90
C SER A 29 40.90 56.70 25.68
N SER A 30 41.36 55.65 25.00
CA SER A 30 42.58 55.56 24.16
C SER A 30 42.46 54.31 23.25
N ALA A 31 42.82 54.23 21.95
CA ALA A 31 43.72 54.98 21.04
C ALA A 31 45.23 54.65 21.23
N PHE A 32 46.07 54.40 20.21
CA PHE A 32 45.90 54.25 18.74
C PHE A 32 47.16 53.53 18.13
N THR A 33 47.37 53.62 16.80
CA THR A 33 48.56 53.23 15.97
C THR A 33 48.61 51.79 15.40
N GLY A 34 49.16 51.55 14.18
CA GLY A 34 49.51 52.49 13.08
C GLY A 34 50.44 51.88 11.98
N GLY A 35 50.22 52.21 10.70
CA GLY A 35 51.05 51.81 9.53
C GLY A 35 50.58 50.53 8.80
N THR A 36 50.79 50.32 7.49
CA THR A 36 51.53 51.10 6.45
C THR A 36 50.84 50.95 5.06
N ILE A 37 51.34 51.58 3.98
CA ILE A 37 50.61 51.91 2.73
C ILE A 37 51.37 51.47 1.47
N ASN A 38 50.66 50.97 0.43
CA ASN A 38 50.87 51.15 -1.04
C ASN A 38 50.11 50.07 -1.86
N SER A 39 49.72 50.25 -3.13
CA SER A 39 49.56 51.44 -4.01
C SER A 39 48.52 51.13 -5.13
N ALA A 40 48.27 52.05 -6.08
CA ALA A 40 47.03 52.11 -6.87
C ALA A 40 47.10 51.63 -8.36
N SER A 41 45.99 51.86 -9.10
CA SER A 41 45.77 51.75 -10.57
C SER A 41 45.09 50.45 -11.08
N LEU A 42 44.24 50.43 -12.13
CA LEU A 42 43.68 51.51 -12.97
C LEU A 42 42.39 51.09 -13.71
N SER A 43 41.32 51.91 -13.68
CA SER A 43 40.20 51.96 -14.67
C SER A 43 39.25 50.71 -14.77
N SER A 44 38.03 50.76 -15.34
CA SER A 44 37.15 51.86 -15.80
C SER A 44 35.65 51.50 -15.64
N SER A 45 34.80 52.52 -15.79
CA SER A 45 33.32 52.54 -15.81
C SER A 45 32.54 51.33 -16.35
N ARG A 46 31.42 51.01 -15.69
CA ARG A 46 30.05 51.22 -16.24
C ARG A 46 28.99 51.24 -15.12
N ASN A 47 27.87 51.93 -15.37
CA ASN A 47 26.88 52.35 -14.38
C ASN A 47 25.56 51.56 -14.45
N LEU A 48 24.62 51.94 -13.58
CA LEU A 48 23.19 51.61 -13.52
C LEU A 48 22.91 50.25 -12.86
N SER A 49 22.20 50.16 -11.73
CA SER A 49 21.16 51.02 -11.13
C SER A 49 19.91 51.17 -11.99
N THR A 50 19.00 50.22 -11.84
CA THR A 50 17.63 50.56 -11.44
C THR A 50 17.01 49.39 -10.68
N ARG A 51 16.31 49.70 -9.60
CA ARG A 51 15.48 48.76 -8.83
C ARG A 51 14.09 48.67 -9.47
N GLU A 52 13.41 47.56 -9.19
CA GLU A 52 11.95 47.47 -9.01
C GLU A 52 11.05 48.19 -10.04
N ILE A 53 10.58 47.43 -11.05
CA ILE A 53 9.17 47.26 -11.47
C ILE A 53 9.15 46.00 -12.38
N TRP A 54 7.99 45.38 -12.61
CA TRP A 54 7.82 44.06 -13.25
C TRP A 54 8.26 42.85 -12.41
N SER A 55 7.66 42.76 -11.22
CA SER A 55 7.10 41.48 -10.79
C SER A 55 6.01 41.02 -11.77
N TRP A 56 5.65 39.74 -11.74
CA TRP A 56 4.66 39.05 -12.59
C TRP A 56 5.03 38.83 -14.07
N VAL A 57 4.54 37.70 -14.61
CA VAL A 57 4.61 37.27 -16.03
C VAL A 57 6.02 37.04 -16.64
N LYS A 58 6.78 36.07 -16.10
CA LYS A 58 7.46 34.98 -16.87
C LYS A 58 8.39 34.10 -16.01
N SER A 59 7.82 33.13 -15.29
CA SER A 59 8.49 31.86 -15.00
C SER A 59 7.47 30.78 -14.65
N LYS A 60 7.09 29.97 -15.64
CA LYS A 60 6.36 28.70 -15.47
C LYS A 60 7.11 27.63 -16.27
N THR A 61 6.92 26.37 -15.86
CA THR A 61 7.36 25.18 -16.60
C THR A 61 8.86 24.84 -16.51
N VAL A 62 9.37 24.64 -15.30
CA VAL A 62 10.41 23.62 -15.05
C VAL A 62 9.80 22.55 -14.15
N VAL A 63 9.26 21.49 -14.75
CA VAL A 63 8.66 20.35 -14.01
C VAL A 63 9.78 19.42 -13.56
N GLY A 64 10.50 19.83 -12.52
CA GLY A 64 11.52 19.03 -11.88
C GLY A 64 10.93 17.70 -11.40
N HIS A 65 11.34 16.61 -12.03
CA HIS A 65 10.93 15.25 -11.63
C HIS A 65 11.62 14.86 -10.32
N GLY A 66 11.09 15.37 -9.22
CA GLY A 66 11.46 14.97 -7.86
C GLY A 66 11.25 13.48 -7.70
N ARG A 67 12.34 12.70 -7.78
CA ARG A 67 12.32 11.27 -7.52
C ARG A 67 11.93 11.07 -6.06
N TYR A 68 10.65 10.77 -5.81
CA TYR A 68 10.22 10.14 -4.57
C TYR A 68 11.05 8.86 -4.41
N ARG A 69 12.08 8.92 -3.55
CA ARG A 69 12.71 7.71 -3.02
C ARG A 69 11.60 7.05 -2.20
N ARG A 70 10.95 6.04 -2.78
CA ARG A 70 10.22 5.05 -2.00
C ARG A 70 11.20 4.58 -0.92
N SER A 71 10.89 4.87 0.33
CA SER A 71 11.52 4.24 1.48
C SER A 71 11.12 2.78 1.45
N GLN A 72 11.83 2.01 0.64
CA GLN A 72 11.73 0.56 0.57
C GLN A 72 12.42 0.00 1.82
N VAL A 73 11.75 0.21 2.96
CA VAL A 73 12.02 -0.45 4.23
C VAL A 73 12.07 -1.94 3.92
N ARG A 74 13.23 -2.56 4.17
CA ARG A 74 13.46 -3.97 3.86
C ARG A 74 12.58 -4.83 4.77
N ALA A 75 12.31 -6.06 4.38
CA ALA A 75 11.45 -7.00 5.13
C ALA A 75 12.07 -7.51 6.46
N GLU A 76 13.04 -6.78 7.00
CA GLU A 76 13.84 -7.16 8.17
C GLU A 76 13.01 -7.16 9.47
N MET A 77 11.96 -6.33 9.56
CA MET A 77 11.09 -6.17 10.74
C MET A 77 10.24 -7.41 11.11
N PHE A 78 10.03 -8.35 10.19
CA PHE A 78 9.21 -9.55 10.42
C PHE A 78 9.95 -10.86 10.14
N GLY A 79 11.26 -10.82 9.87
CA GLY A 79 12.00 -11.94 9.24
C GLY A 79 11.87 -13.30 9.95
N GLN A 80 11.75 -13.33 11.28
CA GLN A 80 11.52 -14.57 12.05
C GLN A 80 10.12 -15.15 11.77
N LEU A 81 9.07 -14.32 11.82
CA LEU A 81 7.70 -14.73 11.54
C LEU A 81 7.53 -15.09 10.06
N THR A 82 8.08 -14.29 9.14
CA THR A 82 8.06 -14.58 7.70
C THR A 82 8.78 -15.89 7.38
N GLY A 83 9.97 -16.13 7.93
CA GLY A 83 10.71 -17.39 7.72
C GLY A 83 10.01 -18.63 8.30
N GLY A 84 9.38 -18.51 9.47
CA GLY A 84 8.56 -19.59 10.04
C GLY A 84 7.30 -19.90 9.20
N LEU A 85 6.71 -18.88 8.57
CA LEU A 85 5.59 -19.03 7.64
C LEU A 85 6.05 -19.65 6.30
N GLU A 86 7.17 -19.19 5.73
CA GLU A 86 7.77 -19.79 4.53
C GLU A 86 8.12 -21.28 4.72
N ALA A 87 8.59 -21.67 5.91
CA ALA A 87 8.82 -23.06 6.27
C ALA A 87 7.52 -23.88 6.23
N ALA A 88 6.40 -23.35 6.76
CA ALA A 88 5.09 -23.99 6.70
C ALA A 88 4.58 -24.16 5.26
N TRP A 89 4.72 -23.14 4.39
CA TRP A 89 4.33 -23.23 2.98
C TRP A 89 5.18 -24.26 2.21
N SER A 90 6.46 -24.40 2.58
CA SER A 90 7.38 -25.32 1.91
C SER A 90 6.93 -26.79 1.97
N LYS A 91 6.20 -27.17 3.02
CA LYS A 91 5.72 -28.53 3.27
C LYS A 91 4.48 -28.92 2.47
N LEU A 92 3.76 -27.95 1.90
CA LEU A 92 2.58 -28.18 1.05
C LEU A 92 2.93 -28.24 -0.46
N LYS A 93 4.22 -28.22 -0.80
CA LYS A 93 4.71 -28.29 -2.19
C LYS A 93 4.58 -29.70 -2.76
N GLY A 94 3.46 -29.96 -3.44
CA GLY A 94 3.16 -31.24 -4.09
C GLY A 94 1.76 -31.75 -3.79
N GLU A 95 1.10 -31.21 -2.76
CA GLU A 95 -0.30 -31.49 -2.46
C GLU A 95 -1.23 -30.93 -3.54
N GLU A 96 -2.30 -31.66 -3.87
CA GLU A 96 -3.36 -31.22 -4.79
C GLU A 96 -4.61 -30.67 -4.06
N VAL A 97 -4.79 -31.04 -2.78
CA VAL A 97 -5.98 -30.74 -1.98
C VAL A 97 -5.55 -30.39 -0.54
N LEU A 98 -6.19 -29.39 0.10
CA LEU A 98 -6.02 -29.18 1.54
C LEU A 98 -6.87 -30.19 2.33
N THR A 99 -6.24 -30.94 3.22
CA THR A 99 -6.88 -32.00 4.04
C THR A 99 -6.49 -31.83 5.51
N LYS A 100 -7.25 -32.43 6.44
CA LYS A 100 -6.95 -32.31 7.87
C LYS A 100 -5.56 -32.83 8.24
N ASP A 101 -5.08 -33.84 7.53
CA ASP A 101 -3.79 -34.48 7.82
C ASP A 101 -2.61 -33.70 7.24
N ASN A 102 -2.70 -33.21 5.99
CA ASN A 102 -1.60 -32.46 5.37
C ASN A 102 -1.44 -31.02 5.90
N ILE A 103 -2.51 -30.37 6.41
CA ILE A 103 -2.37 -29.06 7.08
C ILE A 103 -1.86 -29.17 8.53
N ALA A 104 -1.92 -30.36 9.15
CA ALA A 104 -1.64 -30.50 10.59
C ALA A 104 -0.20 -30.15 10.97
N GLU A 105 0.78 -30.36 10.09
CA GLU A 105 2.17 -29.95 10.31
C GLU A 105 2.43 -28.46 9.99
N PRO A 106 2.05 -27.92 8.81
CA PRO A 106 2.07 -26.47 8.56
C PRO A 106 1.42 -25.63 9.67
N MET A 107 0.26 -26.04 10.19
CA MET A 107 -0.42 -25.34 11.29
C MET A 107 0.34 -25.40 12.63
N ARG A 108 1.22 -26.40 12.85
CA ARG A 108 2.13 -26.43 14.01
C ARG A 108 3.29 -25.46 13.84
N ASP A 109 3.84 -25.32 12.63
CA ASP A 109 4.91 -24.36 12.35
C ASP A 109 4.41 -22.91 12.39
N ILE A 110 3.25 -22.62 11.81
CA ILE A 110 2.53 -21.33 11.92
C ILE A 110 2.30 -20.99 13.40
N ARG A 111 1.84 -21.97 14.19
CA ARG A 111 1.65 -21.81 15.64
C ARG A 111 2.96 -21.52 16.38
N ARG A 112 4.08 -22.14 15.99
CA ARG A 112 5.40 -21.89 16.57
C ARG A 112 5.86 -20.46 16.24
N ALA A 113 5.84 -20.09 14.96
CA ALA A 113 6.29 -18.78 14.49
C ALA A 113 5.52 -17.62 15.16
N LEU A 114 4.21 -17.77 15.37
CA LEU A 114 3.40 -16.78 16.10
C LEU A 114 3.75 -16.69 17.60
N LEU A 115 4.13 -17.80 18.24
CA LEU A 115 4.56 -17.79 19.65
C LEU A 115 5.98 -17.23 19.81
N GLU A 116 6.88 -17.50 18.85
CA GLU A 116 8.21 -16.88 18.77
C GLU A 116 8.12 -15.37 18.47
N ALA A 117 7.06 -14.94 17.77
CA ALA A 117 6.68 -13.54 17.57
C ALA A 117 5.98 -12.88 18.79
N ASP A 118 6.07 -13.48 19.98
CA ASP A 118 5.42 -13.08 21.23
C ASP A 118 3.90 -12.80 21.14
N VAL A 119 3.19 -13.41 20.19
CA VAL A 119 1.71 -13.37 20.16
C VAL A 119 1.18 -14.14 21.37
N SER A 120 0.19 -13.60 22.07
CA SER A 120 -0.36 -14.26 23.26
C SER A 120 -1.03 -15.60 22.92
N LEU A 121 -0.76 -16.64 23.72
CA LEU A 121 -1.23 -18.01 23.48
C LEU A 121 -2.75 -18.15 23.23
N PRO A 122 -3.66 -17.38 23.87
CA PRO A 122 -5.09 -17.41 23.54
C PRO A 122 -5.39 -16.95 22.10
N VAL A 123 -4.71 -15.91 21.62
CA VAL A 123 -4.85 -15.39 20.24
C VAL A 123 -4.33 -16.42 19.24
N VAL A 124 -3.13 -16.98 19.47
CA VAL A 124 -2.56 -18.01 18.58
C VAL A 124 -3.47 -19.25 18.49
N ARG A 125 -4.06 -19.70 19.62
CA ARG A 125 -5.01 -20.83 19.60
C ARG A 125 -6.24 -20.55 18.74
N ARG A 126 -6.85 -19.37 18.85
CA ARG A 126 -8.05 -19.01 18.07
C ARG A 126 -7.73 -18.82 16.58
N PHE A 127 -6.61 -18.17 16.27
CA PHE A 127 -6.11 -18.04 14.90
C PHE A 127 -5.90 -19.39 14.22
N VAL A 128 -5.14 -20.29 14.86
CA VAL A 128 -4.82 -21.62 14.32
C VAL A 128 -6.09 -22.45 14.11
N GLN A 129 -7.07 -22.36 15.00
CA GLN A 129 -8.36 -23.02 14.82
C GLN A 129 -9.12 -22.46 13.61
N SER A 130 -9.30 -21.14 13.55
CA SER A 130 -10.04 -20.46 12.49
C SER A 130 -9.45 -20.68 11.09
N VAL A 131 -8.11 -20.65 10.97
CA VAL A 131 -7.40 -20.99 9.72
C VAL A 131 -7.61 -22.46 9.35
N SER A 132 -7.54 -23.38 10.32
CA SER A 132 -7.72 -24.82 10.06
C SER A 132 -9.13 -25.14 9.55
N ASP A 133 -10.16 -24.54 10.17
CA ASP A 133 -11.55 -24.74 9.78
C ASP A 133 -11.85 -24.14 8.39
N GLN A 134 -11.29 -22.97 8.07
CA GLN A 134 -11.37 -22.37 6.74
C GLN A 134 -10.59 -23.18 5.68
N ALA A 135 -9.42 -23.72 6.01
CA ALA A 135 -8.59 -24.50 5.09
C ALA A 135 -9.21 -25.84 4.67
N VAL A 136 -9.99 -26.47 5.57
CA VAL A 136 -10.72 -27.71 5.27
C VAL A 136 -12.10 -27.41 4.64
N GLY A 137 -12.73 -26.29 5.01
CA GLY A 137 -14.04 -25.90 4.46
C GLY A 137 -13.98 -25.35 3.04
N MET A 138 -12.86 -24.75 2.63
CA MET A 138 -12.66 -24.27 1.25
C MET A 138 -12.20 -25.40 0.33
N GLY A 139 -13.13 -25.93 -0.48
CA GLY A 139 -12.81 -26.82 -1.60
C GLY A 139 -11.80 -26.21 -2.59
N VAL A 140 -11.13 -27.06 -3.37
CA VAL A 140 -10.01 -26.66 -4.24
C VAL A 140 -10.44 -25.63 -5.29
N ILE A 141 -9.85 -24.44 -5.23
CA ILE A 141 -10.04 -23.41 -6.25
C ILE A 141 -9.24 -23.83 -7.49
N ARG A 142 -9.93 -24.23 -8.56
CA ARG A 142 -9.29 -24.67 -9.83
C ARG A 142 -8.29 -23.63 -10.32
N GLY A 143 -7.05 -24.05 -10.54
CA GLY A 143 -5.95 -23.20 -11.02
C GLY A 143 -5.18 -22.42 -9.95
N VAL A 144 -5.59 -22.48 -8.68
CA VAL A 144 -4.81 -22.01 -7.52
C VAL A 144 -4.16 -23.23 -6.86
N LYS A 145 -2.91 -23.11 -6.41
CA LYS A 145 -2.22 -24.19 -5.70
C LYS A 145 -2.58 -24.21 -4.21
N PRO A 146 -2.60 -25.37 -3.52
CA PRO A 146 -2.92 -25.45 -2.09
C PRO A 146 -2.03 -24.59 -1.17
N ASP A 147 -0.73 -24.44 -1.47
CA ASP A 147 0.17 -23.55 -0.74
C ASP A 147 -0.29 -22.08 -0.85
N GLN A 148 -0.63 -21.63 -2.05
CA GLN A 148 -1.18 -20.30 -2.31
C GLN A 148 -2.58 -20.09 -1.69
N GLN A 149 -3.42 -21.13 -1.67
CA GLN A 149 -4.74 -21.09 -1.04
C GLN A 149 -4.61 -20.93 0.49
N LEU A 150 -3.69 -21.66 1.14
CA LEU A 150 -3.46 -21.52 2.58
C LEU A 150 -2.83 -20.16 2.93
N VAL A 151 -1.86 -19.67 2.13
CA VAL A 151 -1.30 -18.31 2.27
C VAL A 151 -2.40 -17.24 2.26
N LYS A 152 -3.41 -17.37 1.37
CA LYS A 152 -4.56 -16.45 1.35
C LYS A 152 -5.42 -16.56 2.60
N ILE A 153 -5.78 -17.77 3.05
CA ILE A 153 -6.61 -17.95 4.26
C ILE A 153 -5.90 -17.35 5.49
N VAL A 154 -4.59 -17.56 5.60
CA VAL A 154 -3.74 -17.02 6.67
C VAL A 154 -3.65 -15.50 6.58
N HIS A 155 -3.52 -14.92 5.38
CA HIS A 155 -3.59 -13.47 5.18
C HIS A 155 -4.94 -12.90 5.62
N ASP A 156 -6.04 -13.43 5.10
CA ASP A 156 -7.39 -12.91 5.31
C ASP A 156 -7.76 -13.00 6.80
N GLU A 157 -7.28 -14.02 7.52
CA GLU A 157 -7.44 -14.14 8.97
C GLU A 157 -6.53 -13.17 9.77
N LEU A 158 -5.28 -12.92 9.32
CA LEU A 158 -4.42 -11.90 9.92
C LEU A 158 -5.02 -10.49 9.77
N VAL A 159 -5.62 -10.19 8.61
CA VAL A 159 -6.34 -8.95 8.35
C VAL A 159 -7.53 -8.80 9.30
N LYS A 160 -8.36 -9.85 9.46
CA LYS A 160 -9.47 -9.88 10.44
C LYS A 160 -8.97 -9.60 11.87
N LEU A 161 -7.96 -10.33 12.33
CA LEU A 161 -7.37 -10.15 13.68
C LEU A 161 -6.88 -8.73 13.94
N MET A 162 -6.29 -8.06 12.94
CA MET A 162 -5.77 -6.70 13.10
C MET A 162 -6.85 -5.61 13.00
N GLY A 163 -8.04 -5.91 12.50
CA GLY A 163 -9.18 -4.98 12.49
C GLY A 163 -10.10 -5.08 11.28
N GLY A 164 -9.71 -5.81 10.23
CA GLY A 164 -10.35 -5.80 8.94
C GLY A 164 -10.00 -4.54 8.15
N GLU A 165 -10.73 -3.46 8.41
CA GLU A 165 -10.66 -2.21 7.64
C GLU A 165 -9.89 -1.09 8.36
N VAL A 166 -9.57 -0.03 7.62
CA VAL A 166 -8.90 1.17 8.14
C VAL A 166 -9.87 1.96 9.02
N SER A 167 -9.57 2.13 10.32
CA SER A 167 -10.35 2.98 11.21
C SER A 167 -9.77 4.38 11.32
N GLU A 168 -10.52 5.38 10.87
CA GLU A 168 -10.19 6.79 11.07
C GLU A 168 -10.42 7.27 12.51
N LEU A 169 -9.94 8.49 12.81
CA LEU A 169 -10.24 9.23 14.03
C LEU A 169 -11.66 9.81 13.96
N GLN A 170 -12.40 9.71 15.06
CA GLN A 170 -13.73 10.30 15.20
C GLN A 170 -13.60 11.74 15.73
N PHE A 171 -14.22 12.68 15.01
CA PHE A 171 -14.25 14.09 15.38
C PHE A 171 -15.59 14.46 16.03
N ALA A 172 -15.57 15.42 16.94
CA ALA A 172 -16.78 15.92 17.59
C ALA A 172 -17.68 16.65 16.58
N LYS A 173 -19.00 16.45 16.69
CA LYS A 173 -20.00 17.15 15.85
C LYS A 173 -20.13 18.64 16.18
N SER A 174 -19.64 19.08 17.34
CA SER A 174 -19.78 20.45 17.86
C SER A 174 -18.73 20.75 18.92
N GLY A 175 -18.01 21.86 18.78
CA GLY A 175 -16.91 22.24 19.69
C GLY A 175 -15.63 21.44 19.45
N PRO A 176 -14.60 21.61 20.30
CA PRO A 176 -13.34 20.89 20.15
C PRO A 176 -13.53 19.37 20.26
N THR A 177 -12.90 18.64 19.34
CA THR A 177 -12.67 17.20 19.49
C THR A 177 -11.66 16.98 20.61
N VAL A 178 -11.97 16.12 21.58
CA VAL A 178 -11.09 15.89 22.73
C VAL A 178 -10.54 14.47 22.67
N ILE A 179 -9.22 14.36 22.55
CA ILE A 179 -8.49 13.10 22.48
C ILE A 179 -7.69 12.91 23.78
N LEU A 180 -7.99 11.84 24.50
CA LEU A 180 -7.24 11.43 25.69
C LEU A 180 -6.27 10.30 25.32
N LEU A 181 -4.96 10.54 25.45
CA LEU A 181 -3.96 9.50 25.29
C LEU A 181 -3.79 8.75 26.62
N ALA A 182 -3.73 7.42 26.58
CA ALA A 182 -3.55 6.57 27.76
C ALA A 182 -2.54 5.44 27.47
N GLY A 183 -2.02 4.79 28.52
CA GLY A 183 -1.12 3.64 28.40
C GLY A 183 0.04 3.64 29.39
N LEU A 184 0.93 2.66 29.24
CA LEU A 184 2.08 2.43 30.12
C LEU A 184 3.08 3.61 30.14
N GLN A 185 4.06 3.49 31.03
CA GLN A 185 5.32 4.23 30.96
C GLN A 185 6.17 3.71 29.78
N GLY A 186 7.06 4.53 29.20
CA GLY A 186 8.01 4.10 28.17
C GLY A 186 7.47 3.87 26.74
N VAL A 187 6.15 3.77 26.54
CA VAL A 187 5.51 3.54 25.21
C VAL A 187 5.50 4.76 24.29
N GLY A 188 5.98 5.92 24.75
CA GLY A 188 6.15 7.13 23.93
C GLY A 188 4.95 8.09 23.84
N LYS A 189 4.03 8.09 24.81
CA LYS A 189 2.79 8.91 24.79
C LYS A 189 3.02 10.40 24.51
N THR A 190 3.94 11.05 25.22
CA THR A 190 4.33 12.46 25.03
C THR A 190 4.81 12.73 23.59
N THR A 191 5.58 11.80 23.01
CA THR A 191 6.05 11.87 21.63
C THR A 191 4.93 11.64 20.61
N VAL A 192 4.00 10.72 20.91
CA VAL A 192 2.79 10.48 20.11
C VAL A 192 1.86 11.69 20.15
N CYS A 193 1.77 12.40 21.28
CA CYS A 193 0.97 13.61 21.44
C CYS A 193 1.39 14.70 20.44
N ALA A 194 2.69 15.00 20.36
CA ALA A 194 3.24 15.95 19.39
C ALA A 194 3.11 15.46 17.94
N LYS A 195 3.35 14.16 17.67
CA LYS A 195 3.16 13.55 16.34
C LYS A 195 1.70 13.60 15.88
N LEU A 196 0.74 13.36 16.77
CA LEU A 196 -0.69 13.41 16.48
C LEU A 196 -1.13 14.85 16.18
N ALA A 197 -0.63 15.83 16.93
CA ALA A 197 -0.86 17.24 16.61
C ALA A 197 -0.26 17.64 15.27
N CYS A 198 0.96 17.18 14.93
CA CYS A 198 1.57 17.39 13.62
C CYS A 198 0.73 16.77 12.48
N TYR A 199 0.28 15.52 12.67
CA TYR A 199 -0.57 14.79 11.73
C TYR A 199 -1.91 15.51 11.49
N LEU A 200 -2.59 15.95 12.55
CA LEU A 200 -3.85 16.70 12.46
C LEU A 200 -3.66 18.11 11.87
N LYS A 201 -2.55 18.78 12.19
CA LYS A 201 -2.18 20.07 11.59
C LYS A 201 -1.93 19.95 10.09
N LYS A 202 -1.36 18.83 9.61
CA LYS A 202 -1.26 18.50 8.18
C LYS A 202 -2.62 18.25 7.51
N GLN A 203 -3.66 17.89 8.26
CA GLN A 203 -5.06 17.83 7.81
C GLN A 203 -5.77 19.20 7.89
N GLY A 204 -5.07 20.29 8.23
CA GLY A 204 -5.64 21.63 8.34
C GLY A 204 -6.40 21.90 9.65
N LYS A 205 -6.27 21.02 10.66
CA LYS A 205 -6.90 21.21 11.98
C LYS A 205 -6.05 22.04 12.91
N SER A 206 -6.67 23.01 13.59
CA SER A 206 -6.04 23.69 14.71
C SER A 206 -5.98 22.76 15.93
N CYS A 207 -4.82 22.69 16.58
CA CYS A 207 -4.55 21.76 17.67
C CYS A 207 -4.09 22.51 18.92
N MET A 208 -4.32 21.92 20.09
CA MET A 208 -3.70 22.33 21.35
C MET A 208 -3.40 21.10 22.21
N LEU A 209 -2.24 21.10 22.85
CA LEU A 209 -1.82 20.04 23.77
C LEU A 209 -2.16 20.40 25.22
N ILE A 210 -2.42 19.42 26.07
CA ILE A 210 -2.55 19.57 27.53
C ILE A 210 -1.51 18.66 28.20
N ALA A 211 -0.65 19.24 29.04
CA ALA A 211 0.36 18.51 29.80
C ALA A 211 -0.24 17.90 31.08
N GLY A 212 -0.66 16.64 31.01
CA GLY A 212 -1.24 15.89 32.14
C GLY A 212 -0.29 14.92 32.84
N ASP A 213 0.97 14.81 32.42
CA ASP A 213 2.01 14.08 33.17
C ASP A 213 2.74 15.01 34.14
N VAL A 214 2.15 15.20 35.32
CA VAL A 214 2.75 15.97 36.43
C VAL A 214 3.74 15.14 37.27
N TYR A 215 3.80 13.82 37.05
CA TYR A 215 4.54 12.88 37.90
C TYR A 215 5.95 12.61 37.38
N ARG A 216 6.14 12.63 36.07
CA ARG A 216 7.43 12.36 35.44
C ARG A 216 8.27 13.66 35.35
N PRO A 217 9.50 13.68 35.90
CA PRO A 217 10.39 14.84 35.81
C PRO A 217 10.57 15.33 34.38
N ALA A 218 10.47 16.64 34.19
CA ALA A 218 10.57 17.35 32.91
C ALA A 218 9.60 16.87 31.80
N ALA A 219 8.52 16.13 32.11
CA ALA A 219 7.55 15.71 31.09
C ALA A 219 6.71 16.88 30.54
N ILE A 220 6.40 17.87 31.40
CA ILE A 220 5.75 19.12 31.01
C ILE A 220 6.67 19.88 30.04
N ASP A 221 7.93 20.11 30.42
CA ASP A 221 8.93 20.82 29.60
C ASP A 221 9.21 20.09 28.29
N GLN A 222 9.29 18.75 28.32
CA GLN A 222 9.36 17.91 27.14
C GLN A 222 8.17 18.21 26.21
N LEU A 223 6.94 18.13 26.70
CA LEU A 223 5.76 18.38 25.85
C LEU A 223 5.72 19.80 25.29
N VAL A 224 6.16 20.81 26.05
CA VAL A 224 6.31 22.20 25.57
C VAL A 224 7.30 22.27 24.41
N ILE A 225 8.52 21.75 24.57
CA ILE A 225 9.56 21.75 23.51
C ILE A 225 9.07 21.00 22.26
N LEU A 226 8.42 19.85 22.42
CA LEU A 226 7.87 19.10 21.28
C LEU A 226 6.69 19.86 20.61
N GLY A 227 5.89 20.60 21.39
CA GLY A 227 4.80 21.45 20.91
C GLY A 227 5.31 22.66 20.11
N GLU A 228 6.33 23.35 20.61
CA GLU A 228 7.03 24.42 19.89
C GLU A 228 7.63 23.91 18.57
N GLN A 229 8.27 22.74 18.59
CA GLN A 229 8.86 22.11 17.40
C GLN A 229 7.83 21.83 16.29
N VAL A 230 6.58 21.48 16.62
CA VAL A 230 5.49 21.31 15.64
C VAL A 230 4.65 22.58 15.44
N GLY A 231 4.94 23.65 16.18
CA GLY A 231 4.20 24.92 16.21
C GLY A 231 2.74 24.75 16.67
N VAL A 232 2.54 24.12 17.81
CA VAL A 232 1.22 23.85 18.43
C VAL A 232 1.26 24.30 19.90
N PRO A 233 0.30 25.11 20.37
CA PRO A 233 0.27 25.58 21.76
C PRO A 233 0.09 24.43 22.76
N VAL A 234 0.74 24.55 23.91
CA VAL A 234 0.70 23.58 25.01
C VAL A 234 0.19 24.27 26.27
N TYR A 235 -0.91 23.79 26.83
CA TYR A 235 -1.43 24.24 28.11
C TYR A 235 -0.77 23.49 29.26
N THR A 236 -0.27 24.23 30.24
CA THR A 236 0.40 23.72 31.45
C THR A 236 -0.09 24.50 32.67
N ALA A 237 0.03 23.91 33.86
CA ALA A 237 -0.33 24.57 35.13
C ALA A 237 0.65 24.21 36.28
N GLY A 238 1.89 23.87 35.95
CA GLY A 238 2.88 23.35 36.89
C GLY A 238 2.62 21.91 37.32
N THR A 239 3.39 21.45 38.32
CA THR A 239 3.31 20.09 38.90
C THR A 239 2.30 19.96 40.04
N ASP A 240 1.99 21.07 40.71
CA ASP A 240 1.30 21.07 42.00
C ASP A 240 -0.24 21.02 41.87
N VAL A 241 -0.73 21.06 40.62
CA VAL A 241 -2.15 21.01 40.27
C VAL A 241 -2.52 19.60 39.82
N LYS A 242 -3.65 19.08 40.33
CA LYS A 242 -4.13 17.74 39.96
C LYS A 242 -4.44 17.65 38.45
N PRO A 243 -4.02 16.58 37.73
CA PRO A 243 -4.32 16.37 36.32
C PRO A 243 -5.79 16.58 35.92
N ALA A 244 -6.74 16.23 36.79
CA ALA A 244 -8.18 16.48 36.58
C ALA A 244 -8.53 17.97 36.44
N ASP A 245 -7.92 18.84 37.26
CA ASP A 245 -8.12 20.29 37.19
C ASP A 245 -7.29 20.93 36.07
N ILE A 246 -6.12 20.39 35.72
CA ILE A 246 -5.36 20.79 34.53
C ILE A 246 -6.20 20.53 33.26
N ALA A 247 -6.76 19.33 33.13
CA ALA A 247 -7.61 18.94 32.01
C ALA A 247 -8.85 19.86 31.86
N LYS A 248 -9.51 20.16 32.98
CA LYS A 248 -10.68 21.04 33.07
C LYS A 248 -10.37 22.50 32.76
N GLN A 249 -9.16 22.98 33.06
CA GLN A 249 -8.72 24.34 32.72
C GLN A 249 -8.27 24.44 31.25
N GLY A 250 -7.44 23.51 30.78
CA GLY A 250 -7.01 23.44 29.38
C GLY A 250 -8.18 23.29 28.40
N LEU A 251 -9.21 22.51 28.75
CA LEU A 251 -10.42 22.40 27.92
C LEU A 251 -11.24 23.71 27.87
N LYS A 252 -11.19 24.56 28.91
CA LYS A 252 -11.78 25.91 28.85
C LYS A 252 -10.96 26.83 27.94
N GLU A 253 -9.64 26.76 28.01
CA GLU A 253 -8.77 27.58 27.18
C GLU A 253 -8.87 27.21 25.69
N ALA A 254 -8.89 25.92 25.35
CA ALA A 254 -9.13 25.46 23.98
C ALA A 254 -10.45 25.98 23.40
N LYS A 255 -11.52 26.02 24.21
CA LYS A 255 -12.83 26.58 23.83
C LYS A 255 -12.78 28.10 23.66
N LYS A 256 -12.05 28.82 24.53
CA LYS A 256 -11.81 30.26 24.39
C LYS A 256 -11.02 30.60 23.11
N ASN A 257 -10.06 29.75 22.76
CA ASN A 257 -9.16 29.93 21.62
C ASN A 257 -9.72 29.32 20.31
N ASN A 258 -10.95 28.79 20.31
CA ASN A 258 -11.64 28.17 19.17
C ASN A 258 -10.84 27.07 18.44
N VAL A 259 -10.16 26.20 19.20
CA VAL A 259 -9.33 25.12 18.68
C VAL A 259 -10.19 23.92 18.21
N ASP A 260 -9.86 23.32 17.06
CA ASP A 260 -10.59 22.14 16.52
C ASP A 260 -10.36 20.88 17.35
N VAL A 261 -9.12 20.63 17.79
CA VAL A 261 -8.71 19.39 18.48
C VAL A 261 -7.85 19.68 19.70
N VAL A 262 -8.21 19.07 20.83
CA VAL A 262 -7.46 19.06 22.08
C VAL A 262 -6.90 17.66 22.30
N ILE A 263 -5.60 17.56 22.58
CA ILE A 263 -4.94 16.29 22.89
C ILE A 263 -4.33 16.39 24.29
N MET A 264 -4.76 15.53 25.21
CA MET A 264 -4.14 15.43 26.52
C MET A 264 -3.14 14.26 26.56
N ASP A 265 -1.87 14.58 26.86
CA ASP A 265 -0.91 13.57 27.30
C ASP A 265 -1.15 13.28 28.79
N THR A 266 -0.97 12.03 29.21
CA THR A 266 -1.12 11.62 30.61
C THR A 266 0.12 10.88 31.08
N ALA A 267 0.31 10.86 32.40
CA ALA A 267 1.34 10.02 33.01
C ALA A 267 1.26 8.56 32.56
N GLY A 268 2.43 7.91 32.47
CA GLY A 268 2.49 6.45 32.36
C GLY A 268 1.91 5.82 33.61
N ARG A 269 0.92 4.93 33.45
CA ARG A 269 0.35 4.17 34.57
C ARG A 269 0.80 2.72 34.47
N LEU A 270 1.22 2.13 35.59
CA LEU A 270 1.39 0.69 35.71
C LEU A 270 0.02 0.05 35.94
N GLN A 271 -0.22 -1.15 35.40
CA GLN A 271 -1.51 -1.86 35.49
C GLN A 271 -1.96 -2.22 36.93
N ILE A 272 -1.08 -1.99 37.92
CA ILE A 272 -1.23 -2.42 39.31
C ILE A 272 -1.65 -1.24 40.22
N ASP A 273 -1.43 0.01 39.80
CA ASP A 273 -1.74 1.20 40.62
C ASP A 273 -3.19 1.65 40.42
N LYS A 274 -4.04 1.34 41.40
CA LYS A 274 -5.45 1.74 41.41
C LYS A 274 -5.65 3.25 41.52
N GLY A 275 -4.83 3.96 42.30
CA GLY A 275 -4.96 5.41 42.49
C GLY A 275 -4.67 6.18 41.21
N MET A 276 -3.63 5.76 40.47
CA MET A 276 -3.32 6.26 39.14
C MET A 276 -4.44 6.02 38.11
N MET A 277 -5.15 4.89 38.22
CA MET A 277 -6.28 4.55 37.34
C MET A 277 -7.54 5.32 37.69
N ASP A 278 -7.85 5.50 38.98
CA ASP A 278 -9.01 6.28 39.43
C ASP A 278 -8.85 7.78 39.10
N GLU A 279 -7.64 8.34 39.21
CA GLU A 279 -7.36 9.68 38.70
C GLU A 279 -7.56 9.79 37.18
N LEU A 280 -7.22 8.75 36.41
CA LEU A 280 -7.47 8.72 34.96
C LEU A 280 -8.97 8.62 34.64
N LYS A 281 -9.78 7.98 35.48
CA LYS A 281 -11.26 8.01 35.39
C LYS A 281 -11.80 9.41 35.64
N ASP A 282 -11.29 10.13 36.64
CA ASP A 282 -11.68 11.52 36.91
C ASP A 282 -11.27 12.47 35.77
N VAL A 283 -10.04 12.35 35.24
CA VAL A 283 -9.61 13.07 34.02
C VAL A 283 -10.57 12.81 32.85
N LYS A 284 -10.91 11.54 32.58
CA LYS A 284 -11.87 11.17 31.53
C LYS A 284 -13.26 11.78 31.79
N LYS A 285 -13.72 11.78 33.04
CA LYS A 285 -15.02 12.31 33.47
C LYS A 285 -15.14 13.82 33.30
N PHE A 286 -14.07 14.59 33.58
CA PHE A 286 -14.07 16.05 33.37
C PHE A 286 -13.87 16.46 31.91
N LEU A 287 -13.13 15.68 31.11
CA LEU A 287 -12.95 15.96 29.69
C LEU A 287 -14.13 15.55 28.82
N ASN A 288 -14.80 14.44 29.16
CA ASN A 288 -15.75 13.71 28.31
C ASN A 288 -15.19 13.52 26.88
N PRO A 289 -14.05 12.81 26.73
CA PRO A 289 -13.30 12.75 25.48
C PRO A 289 -14.07 12.04 24.35
N THR A 290 -13.91 12.57 23.13
CA THR A 290 -14.42 11.97 21.89
C THR A 290 -13.69 10.67 21.56
N GLU A 291 -12.38 10.64 21.81
CA GLU A 291 -11.51 9.48 21.60
C GLU A 291 -10.66 9.23 22.85
N VAL A 292 -10.56 7.97 23.28
CA VAL A 292 -9.61 7.51 24.29
C VAL A 292 -8.69 6.50 23.60
N LEU A 293 -7.48 6.96 23.24
CA LEU A 293 -6.55 6.20 22.43
C LEU A 293 -5.47 5.56 23.32
N LEU A 294 -5.44 4.23 23.34
CA LEU A 294 -4.40 3.48 24.04
C LEU A 294 -3.13 3.44 23.21
N VAL A 295 -2.05 4.04 23.71
CA VAL A 295 -0.72 3.95 23.11
C VAL A 295 -0.06 2.66 23.60
N VAL A 296 0.29 1.78 22.67
CA VAL A 296 0.93 0.49 22.93
C VAL A 296 2.23 0.43 22.13
N ASP A 297 3.30 -0.06 22.75
CA ASP A 297 4.57 -0.28 22.10
C ASP A 297 4.52 -1.60 21.31
N ALA A 298 4.95 -1.59 20.04
CA ALA A 298 4.96 -2.78 19.19
C ALA A 298 5.93 -3.88 19.70
N MET A 299 6.89 -3.52 20.54
CA MET A 299 7.77 -4.46 21.26
C MET A 299 7.08 -5.12 22.46
N THR A 300 5.94 -4.61 22.93
CA THR A 300 5.17 -5.26 24.01
C THR A 300 4.42 -6.47 23.44
N GLY A 301 4.99 -7.66 23.63
CA GLY A 301 4.40 -8.94 23.23
C GLY A 301 3.17 -9.34 24.06
N GLN A 302 3.24 -10.49 24.73
CA GLN A 302 2.07 -11.09 25.39
C GLN A 302 1.42 -10.19 26.47
N GLU A 303 2.20 -9.32 27.13
CA GLU A 303 1.70 -8.35 28.12
C GLU A 303 0.73 -7.31 27.54
N ALA A 304 0.77 -7.05 26.22
CA ALA A 304 -0.14 -6.12 25.57
C ALA A 304 -1.59 -6.60 25.69
N ALA A 305 -1.85 -7.92 25.70
CA ALA A 305 -3.19 -8.45 25.91
C ALA A 305 -3.74 -8.08 27.30
N ALA A 306 -2.94 -8.25 28.36
CA ALA A 306 -3.34 -7.90 29.72
C ALA A 306 -3.54 -6.37 29.87
N LEU A 307 -2.63 -5.58 29.30
CA LEU A 307 -2.72 -4.12 29.27
C LEU A 307 -4.03 -3.64 28.63
N VAL A 308 -4.28 -4.13 27.42
CA VAL A 308 -5.43 -3.77 26.60
C VAL A 308 -6.74 -4.18 27.28
N THR A 309 -6.77 -5.36 27.94
CA THR A 309 -7.91 -5.79 28.75
C THR A 309 -8.19 -4.78 29.86
N THR A 310 -7.19 -4.50 30.69
CA THR A 310 -7.31 -3.66 31.89
C THR A 310 -7.76 -2.24 31.55
N PHE A 311 -7.14 -1.59 30.56
CA PHE A 311 -7.54 -0.25 30.13
C PHE A 311 -8.92 -0.22 29.44
N ASN A 312 -9.30 -1.26 28.71
CA ASN A 312 -10.63 -1.33 28.08
C ASN A 312 -11.76 -1.56 29.09
N VAL A 313 -11.50 -2.25 30.21
CA VAL A 313 -12.47 -2.45 31.30
C VAL A 313 -12.54 -1.22 32.23
N GLU A 314 -11.40 -0.75 32.74
CA GLU A 314 -11.35 0.30 33.77
C GLU A 314 -11.62 1.72 33.23
N ILE A 315 -11.15 2.01 32.00
CA ILE A 315 -11.26 3.35 31.40
C ILE A 315 -12.25 3.34 30.22
N GLY A 316 -12.26 2.28 29.41
CA GLY A 316 -13.04 2.18 28.18
C GLY A 316 -12.38 2.96 27.04
N ILE A 317 -11.69 2.24 26.16
CA ILE A 317 -10.92 2.78 25.03
C ILE A 317 -11.74 2.76 23.73
N THR A 318 -11.44 3.67 22.80
CA THR A 318 -12.11 3.79 21.49
C THR A 318 -11.26 3.26 20.34
N GLY A 319 -9.93 3.29 20.49
CA GLY A 319 -8.97 2.74 19.55
C GLY A 319 -7.56 2.70 20.15
N ALA A 320 -6.59 2.30 19.34
CA ALA A 320 -5.18 2.24 19.76
C ALA A 320 -4.23 2.91 18.76
N ILE A 321 -3.04 3.27 19.26
CA ILE A 321 -1.89 3.72 18.47
C ILE A 321 -0.73 2.78 18.78
N LEU A 322 -0.14 2.16 17.76
CA LEU A 322 1.10 1.39 17.93
C LEU A 322 2.32 2.31 17.78
N THR A 323 3.34 2.15 18.62
CA THR A 323 4.63 2.85 18.51
C THR A 323 5.78 1.88 18.25
N LYS A 324 6.94 2.40 17.79
CA LYS A 324 8.19 1.66 17.59
C LYS A 324 8.10 0.48 16.60
N LEU A 325 7.21 0.54 15.59
CA LEU A 325 7.17 -0.43 14.48
C LEU A 325 8.42 -0.36 13.57
N ASP A 326 9.27 0.63 13.79
CA ASP A 326 10.57 0.81 13.14
C ASP A 326 11.71 0.01 13.78
N GLY A 327 11.51 -0.55 14.98
CA GLY A 327 12.48 -1.45 15.61
C GLY A 327 12.34 -2.92 15.16
N ASP A 328 13.10 -3.81 15.81
CA ASP A 328 12.95 -5.27 15.71
C ASP A 328 11.70 -5.73 16.48
N SER A 329 10.53 -5.24 16.05
CA SER A 329 9.26 -5.42 16.73
C SER A 329 8.52 -6.64 16.18
N ARG A 330 8.41 -7.69 16.99
CA ARG A 330 7.84 -9.00 16.63
C ARG A 330 6.37 -8.99 16.18
N GLY A 331 5.66 -7.86 16.31
CA GLY A 331 4.29 -7.69 15.82
C GLY A 331 3.18 -8.27 16.71
N GLY A 332 3.51 -9.08 17.72
CA GLY A 332 2.54 -9.69 18.64
C GLY A 332 1.61 -8.70 19.36
N ALA A 333 2.07 -7.47 19.57
CA ALA A 333 1.25 -6.35 20.05
C ALA A 333 0.03 -6.09 19.14
N ALA A 334 0.24 -5.96 17.83
CA ALA A 334 -0.79 -5.58 16.86
C ALA A 334 -1.93 -6.62 16.79
N LEU A 335 -1.55 -7.90 16.78
CA LEU A 335 -2.50 -9.03 16.78
C LEU A 335 -3.25 -9.16 18.11
N SER A 336 -2.66 -8.70 19.23
CA SER A 336 -3.27 -8.80 20.55
C SER A 336 -4.24 -7.66 20.89
N VAL A 337 -4.02 -6.44 20.37
CA VAL A 337 -4.85 -5.27 20.73
C VAL A 337 -6.32 -5.43 20.31
N LYS A 338 -6.56 -5.71 19.02
CA LYS A 338 -7.91 -5.77 18.46
C LYS A 338 -8.68 -6.99 18.95
N GLU A 339 -8.03 -8.14 18.98
CA GLU A 339 -8.61 -9.42 19.40
C GLU A 339 -8.99 -9.50 20.89
N VAL A 340 -8.46 -8.59 21.72
CA VAL A 340 -8.74 -8.55 23.17
C VAL A 340 -9.69 -7.41 23.57
N SER A 341 -9.61 -6.24 22.90
CA SER A 341 -10.51 -5.10 23.20
C SER A 341 -11.73 -4.97 22.30
N GLY A 342 -11.71 -5.64 21.14
CA GLY A 342 -12.61 -5.38 20.02
C GLY A 342 -12.34 -4.07 19.27
N LYS A 343 -11.44 -3.20 19.76
CA LYS A 343 -11.20 -1.85 19.22
C LYS A 343 -10.14 -1.87 18.11
N PRO A 344 -10.26 -1.02 17.09
CA PRO A 344 -9.27 -0.95 16.00
C PRO A 344 -8.01 -0.21 16.43
N ILE A 345 -6.88 -0.60 15.84
CA ILE A 345 -5.69 0.25 15.77
C ILE A 345 -5.95 1.30 14.69
N LYS A 346 -5.75 2.59 15.01
CA LYS A 346 -6.07 3.71 14.12
C LYS A 346 -4.84 4.30 13.44
N LEU A 347 -3.75 4.43 14.20
CA LEU A 347 -2.52 5.08 13.79
C LEU A 347 -1.31 4.25 14.21
N VAL A 348 -0.18 4.44 13.51
CA VAL A 348 1.08 3.77 13.79
C VAL A 348 2.28 4.70 13.67
N GLY A 349 3.16 4.67 14.66
CA GLY A 349 4.48 5.32 14.63
C GLY A 349 5.53 4.41 14.00
N ARG A 350 6.25 4.89 12.97
CA ARG A 350 7.30 4.16 12.23
C ARG A 350 8.63 4.92 12.21
N GLY A 351 8.99 5.54 13.31
CA GLY A 351 10.19 6.36 13.42
C GLY A 351 10.09 7.38 14.54
N GLU A 352 11.23 8.00 14.86
CA GLU A 352 11.34 8.98 15.94
C GLU A 352 10.79 10.37 15.55
N ARG A 353 10.81 10.75 14.27
CA ARG A 353 10.56 12.13 13.80
C ARG A 353 9.08 12.50 13.93
N MET A 354 8.80 13.79 14.07
CA MET A 354 7.44 14.35 14.22
C MET A 354 6.48 14.04 13.07
N GLU A 355 6.99 13.55 11.94
CA GLU A 355 6.21 13.22 10.75
C GLU A 355 5.94 11.71 10.61
N ASP A 356 6.58 10.86 11.40
CA ASP A 356 6.62 9.40 11.25
C ASP A 356 5.38 8.72 11.88
N LEU A 357 4.19 9.33 11.71
CA LEU A 357 2.89 8.83 12.18
C LEU A 357 1.92 8.67 11.00
N GLU A 358 1.53 7.43 10.71
CA GLU A 358 0.66 7.05 9.58
C GLU A 358 -0.66 6.42 10.05
N PRO A 359 -1.72 6.41 9.23
CA PRO A 359 -2.87 5.53 9.44
C PRO A 359 -2.46 4.05 9.48
N PHE A 360 -3.20 3.25 10.24
CA PHE A 360 -3.04 1.80 10.22
C PHE A 360 -3.77 1.17 9.04
N TYR A 361 -3.11 0.21 8.38
CA TYR A 361 -3.59 -0.50 7.20
C TYR A 361 -3.43 -2.00 7.45
N PRO A 362 -4.49 -2.70 7.92
CA PRO A 362 -4.42 -4.13 8.28
C PRO A 362 -3.97 -5.01 7.11
N ASP A 363 -4.48 -4.74 5.90
CA ASP A 363 -4.08 -5.32 4.62
C ASP A 363 -2.56 -5.24 4.40
N ARG A 364 -2.01 -4.03 4.51
CA ARG A 364 -0.58 -3.77 4.27
C ARG A 364 0.29 -4.34 5.38
N MET A 365 -0.25 -4.56 6.57
CA MET A 365 0.49 -5.21 7.66
C MET A 365 0.52 -6.73 7.47
N ALA A 366 -0.60 -7.37 7.12
CA ALA A 366 -0.65 -8.80 6.84
C ALA A 366 0.23 -9.18 5.64
N GLY A 367 0.16 -8.41 4.55
CA GLY A 367 1.02 -8.60 3.37
C GLY A 367 2.53 -8.37 3.64
N ARG A 368 2.89 -7.59 4.67
CA ARG A 368 4.29 -7.43 5.13
C ARG A 368 4.73 -8.61 5.99
N ILE A 369 3.92 -9.03 6.95
CA ILE A 369 4.16 -10.19 7.83
C ILE A 369 4.43 -11.46 7.01
N LEU A 370 3.65 -11.67 5.96
CA LEU A 370 3.74 -12.84 5.07
C LEU A 370 4.85 -12.74 4.02
N GLY A 371 5.49 -11.57 3.81
CA GLY A 371 6.48 -11.35 2.75
C GLY A 371 5.97 -11.46 1.30
N MET A 372 4.76 -11.98 1.08
CA MET A 372 4.28 -12.50 -0.21
C MET A 372 3.12 -11.68 -0.82
N GLY A 373 3.13 -10.35 -0.67
CA GLY A 373 2.07 -9.47 -1.18
C GLY A 373 1.73 -9.61 -2.68
N ASP A 374 2.71 -9.95 -3.51
CA ASP A 374 2.51 -10.19 -4.94
C ASP A 374 1.77 -11.52 -5.24
N VAL A 375 1.85 -12.52 -4.34
CA VAL A 375 1.14 -13.81 -4.48
C VAL A 375 -0.33 -13.66 -4.10
N LEU A 376 -0.63 -12.89 -3.06
CA LEU A 376 -2.01 -12.57 -2.66
C LEU A 376 -2.76 -11.87 -3.81
N SER A 377 -2.10 -10.90 -4.45
CA SER A 377 -2.57 -10.18 -5.64
C SER A 377 -2.84 -11.08 -6.87
N PHE A 378 -2.31 -12.32 -6.88
CA PHE A 378 -2.59 -13.33 -7.90
C PHE A 378 -3.78 -14.21 -7.50
N VAL A 379 -3.82 -14.70 -6.27
CA VAL A 379 -4.92 -15.56 -5.77
C VAL A 379 -6.24 -14.79 -5.72
N GLU A 380 -6.23 -13.51 -5.36
CA GLU A 380 -7.39 -12.63 -5.44
C GLU A 380 -8.01 -12.65 -6.84
N LYS A 381 -7.22 -12.33 -7.87
CA LYS A 381 -7.67 -12.29 -9.27
C LYS A 381 -8.10 -13.65 -9.79
N ALA A 382 -7.43 -14.73 -9.37
CA ALA A 382 -7.89 -16.08 -9.66
C ALA A 382 -9.29 -16.33 -9.04
N THR A 383 -9.54 -15.88 -7.80
CA THR A 383 -10.87 -15.97 -7.16
C THR A 383 -11.91 -14.97 -7.67
N GLU A 384 -11.52 -13.89 -8.35
CA GLU A 384 -12.44 -13.00 -9.08
C GLU A 384 -12.87 -13.65 -10.40
N VAL A 385 -11.91 -14.12 -11.21
CA VAL A 385 -12.18 -14.78 -12.50
C VAL A 385 -12.99 -16.06 -12.31
N MET A 386 -12.71 -16.85 -11.26
CA MET A 386 -13.47 -18.06 -10.92
C MET A 386 -14.84 -17.77 -10.28
N ARG A 387 -15.13 -16.52 -9.90
CA ARG A 387 -16.47 -16.09 -9.45
C ARG A 387 -17.34 -15.55 -10.59
N GLN A 388 -16.81 -15.40 -11.80
CA GLN A 388 -17.62 -15.04 -12.96
C GLN A 388 -18.32 -16.29 -13.53
N GLU A 389 -19.63 -16.39 -13.27
CA GLU A 389 -20.55 -17.38 -13.86
C GLU A 389 -20.55 -17.34 -15.41
N ASP A 390 -20.03 -16.26 -16.00
CA ASP A 390 -19.67 -16.14 -17.42
C ASP A 390 -18.95 -17.40 -17.97
N ALA A 391 -18.20 -18.15 -17.15
CA ALA A 391 -17.49 -19.35 -17.59
C ALA A 391 -18.44 -20.45 -18.12
N GLU A 392 -19.58 -20.69 -17.47
CA GLU A 392 -20.54 -21.70 -17.93
C GLU A 392 -21.32 -21.25 -19.15
N ASP A 393 -21.73 -19.99 -19.20
CA ASP A 393 -22.46 -19.45 -20.35
C ASP A 393 -21.55 -19.27 -21.56
N LEU A 394 -20.27 -18.97 -21.36
CA LEU A 394 -19.23 -19.07 -22.38
C LEU A 394 -19.07 -20.52 -22.87
N GLN A 395 -19.05 -21.51 -21.97
CA GLN A 395 -18.99 -22.93 -22.35
C GLN A 395 -20.23 -23.34 -23.17
N LYS A 396 -21.45 -23.00 -22.73
CA LYS A 396 -22.71 -23.25 -23.48
C LYS A 396 -22.70 -22.55 -24.84
N LYS A 397 -22.24 -21.30 -24.93
CA LYS A 397 -22.10 -20.54 -26.18
C LYS A 397 -21.08 -21.16 -27.13
N ILE A 398 -19.92 -21.55 -26.62
CA ILE A 398 -18.86 -22.24 -27.37
C ILE A 398 -19.38 -23.58 -27.91
N MET A 399 -20.05 -24.40 -27.09
CA MET A 399 -20.72 -25.65 -27.52
C MET A 399 -21.78 -25.40 -28.61
N SER A 400 -22.52 -24.29 -28.54
CA SER A 400 -23.51 -23.93 -29.57
C SER A 400 -22.91 -23.36 -30.86
N ALA A 401 -21.59 -23.14 -30.92
CA ALA A 401 -20.85 -22.43 -31.98
C ALA A 401 -21.29 -20.97 -32.27
N LYS A 402 -22.21 -20.40 -31.48
CA LYS A 402 -22.74 -19.02 -31.64
C LYS A 402 -21.81 -17.94 -31.04
N PHE A 403 -20.53 -17.99 -31.34
CA PHE A 403 -19.57 -16.96 -30.91
C PHE A 403 -19.72 -15.71 -31.78
N ASP A 404 -20.08 -14.58 -31.17
CA ASP A 404 -20.49 -13.34 -31.86
C ASP A 404 -19.54 -12.15 -31.60
N PHE A 405 -19.85 -10.97 -32.14
CA PHE A 405 -19.03 -9.76 -31.89
C PHE A 405 -19.13 -9.25 -30.45
N ASN A 406 -20.24 -9.47 -29.75
CA ASN A 406 -20.42 -9.05 -28.37
C ASN A 406 -19.53 -9.87 -27.43
N ASP A 407 -19.50 -11.19 -27.62
CA ASP A 407 -18.64 -12.13 -26.89
C ASP A 407 -17.16 -11.93 -27.25
N PHE A 408 -16.83 -11.71 -28.53
CA PHE A 408 -15.48 -11.31 -28.94
C PHE A 408 -15.04 -10.05 -28.19
N LEU A 409 -15.87 -8.99 -28.17
CA LEU A 409 -15.56 -7.74 -27.50
C LEU A 409 -15.49 -7.90 -25.96
N LYS A 410 -16.34 -8.73 -25.34
CA LYS A 410 -16.22 -9.09 -23.91
C LYS A 410 -14.87 -9.75 -23.61
N GLN A 411 -14.52 -10.80 -24.36
CA GLN A 411 -13.26 -11.54 -24.17
C GLN A 411 -12.05 -10.65 -24.44
N THR A 412 -12.08 -9.84 -25.49
CA THR A 412 -11.03 -8.87 -25.82
C THR A 412 -10.86 -7.81 -24.73
N ARG A 413 -11.96 -7.27 -24.15
CA ARG A 413 -11.90 -6.36 -22.99
C ARG A 413 -11.35 -7.05 -21.74
N ALA A 414 -11.65 -8.33 -21.50
CA ALA A 414 -11.08 -9.11 -20.39
C ALA A 414 -9.56 -9.32 -20.56
N VAL A 415 -9.11 -9.74 -21.75
CA VAL A 415 -7.68 -9.87 -22.09
C VAL A 415 -6.96 -8.52 -22.05
N ALA A 416 -7.62 -7.41 -22.41
CA ALA A 416 -7.06 -6.06 -22.25
C ALA A 416 -6.81 -5.70 -20.77
N LYS A 417 -7.76 -6.01 -19.87
CA LYS A 417 -7.56 -5.85 -18.41
C LYS A 417 -6.37 -6.69 -17.91
N MET A 418 -6.21 -7.92 -18.44
CA MET A 418 -5.04 -8.77 -18.16
C MET A 418 -3.74 -8.22 -18.77
N GLY A 419 -3.78 -7.48 -19.89
CA GLY A 419 -2.61 -6.85 -20.51
C GLY A 419 -1.82 -5.91 -19.57
N SER A 420 -2.51 -5.29 -18.62
CA SER A 420 -1.90 -4.51 -17.52
C SER A 420 -0.90 -5.32 -16.66
N MET A 421 -1.03 -6.66 -16.65
CA MET A 421 -0.09 -7.59 -15.99
C MET A 421 1.27 -7.71 -16.69
N THR A 422 1.54 -6.94 -17.75
CA THR A 422 2.89 -6.78 -18.35
C THR A 422 3.99 -6.55 -17.29
N ARG A 423 3.68 -5.77 -16.24
CA ARG A 423 4.60 -5.53 -15.12
C ARG A 423 4.88 -6.75 -14.24
N VAL A 424 4.00 -7.74 -14.23
CA VAL A 424 4.15 -9.00 -13.48
C VAL A 424 4.85 -10.06 -14.35
N LEU A 425 4.46 -10.18 -15.62
CA LEU A 425 5.10 -11.10 -16.57
C LEU A 425 6.59 -10.79 -16.77
N GLY A 426 6.98 -9.52 -16.69
CA GLY A 426 8.39 -9.09 -16.73
C GLY A 426 9.23 -9.47 -15.50
N MET A 427 8.65 -10.12 -14.48
CA MET A 427 9.32 -10.55 -13.25
C MET A 427 9.48 -12.08 -13.15
N ILE A 428 9.01 -12.85 -14.13
CA ILE A 428 9.15 -14.32 -14.16
C ILE A 428 10.48 -14.71 -14.84
N PRO A 429 11.43 -15.36 -14.15
CA PRO A 429 12.66 -15.84 -14.78
C PRO A 429 12.36 -16.89 -15.86
N GLY A 430 12.96 -16.72 -17.05
CA GLY A 430 12.92 -17.72 -18.13
C GLY A 430 11.82 -17.57 -19.18
N MET A 431 10.75 -16.79 -18.94
CA MET A 431 9.65 -16.65 -19.90
C MET A 431 9.84 -15.46 -20.86
N GLY A 432 10.53 -15.70 -21.98
CA GLY A 432 10.98 -14.64 -22.89
C GLY A 432 10.00 -14.21 -23.99
N LYS A 433 10.27 -13.03 -24.55
CA LYS A 433 9.80 -12.52 -25.87
C LYS A 433 8.35 -12.03 -26.00
N VAL A 434 7.81 -11.31 -25.02
CA VAL A 434 6.78 -10.29 -25.30
C VAL A 434 7.28 -8.92 -24.84
N SER A 435 7.46 -7.98 -25.77
CA SER A 435 7.98 -6.66 -25.44
C SER A 435 6.88 -5.69 -25.00
N PRO A 436 7.16 -4.72 -24.11
CA PRO A 436 6.24 -3.63 -23.79
C PRO A 436 5.88 -2.72 -25.00
N ALA A 437 6.54 -2.87 -26.14
CA ALA A 437 6.13 -2.20 -27.39
C ALA A 437 4.94 -2.93 -28.02
N GLN A 438 5.07 -4.24 -28.25
CA GLN A 438 4.04 -5.09 -28.85
C GLN A 438 2.72 -5.09 -28.06
N ILE A 439 2.78 -4.95 -26.73
CA ILE A 439 1.56 -4.92 -25.90
C ILE A 439 0.81 -3.59 -26.04
N ARG A 440 1.51 -2.45 -26.09
CA ARG A 440 0.89 -1.13 -26.37
C ARG A 440 0.40 -1.01 -27.81
N GLU A 441 0.96 -1.79 -28.72
CA GLU A 441 0.46 -1.95 -30.09
C GLU A 441 -0.80 -2.82 -30.13
N ALA A 442 -0.84 -3.92 -29.37
CA ALA A 442 -2.04 -4.72 -29.17
C ALA A 442 -3.18 -3.89 -28.57
N GLU A 443 -2.96 -3.20 -27.44
CA GLU A 443 -3.94 -2.30 -26.81
C GLU A 443 -4.57 -1.30 -27.80
N LYS A 444 -3.75 -0.64 -28.63
CA LYS A 444 -4.23 0.25 -29.70
C LYS A 444 -5.08 -0.46 -30.74
N ASN A 445 -4.68 -1.67 -31.14
CA ASN A 445 -5.46 -2.47 -32.09
C ASN A 445 -6.80 -2.91 -31.49
N LEU A 446 -6.89 -3.17 -30.18
CA LEU A 446 -8.16 -3.49 -29.51
C LEU A 446 -9.14 -2.30 -29.55
N LEU A 447 -8.67 -1.09 -29.23
CA LEU A 447 -9.46 0.15 -29.33
C LEU A 447 -9.95 0.42 -30.78
N VAL A 448 -9.16 0.01 -31.78
CA VAL A 448 -9.55 0.10 -33.21
C VAL A 448 -10.64 -0.91 -33.57
N MET A 449 -10.62 -2.13 -33.01
CA MET A 449 -11.66 -3.14 -33.21
C MET A 449 -12.96 -2.77 -32.48
N GLU A 450 -12.85 -2.29 -31.25
CA GLU A 450 -13.94 -1.81 -30.41
C GLU A 450 -14.76 -0.72 -31.11
N ALA A 451 -14.09 0.31 -31.64
CA ALA A 451 -14.74 1.37 -32.42
C ALA A 451 -15.44 0.88 -33.71
N MET A 452 -15.01 -0.25 -34.30
CA MET A 452 -15.72 -0.87 -35.44
C MET A 452 -16.96 -1.65 -35.00
N ILE A 453 -16.96 -2.24 -33.80
CA ILE A 453 -18.08 -3.03 -33.28
C ILE A 453 -19.18 -2.13 -32.71
N GLU A 454 -18.82 -1.02 -32.06
CA GLU A 454 -19.80 -0.12 -31.45
C GLU A 454 -20.71 0.61 -32.46
N VAL A 455 -20.30 0.73 -33.74
CA VAL A 455 -21.16 1.25 -34.84
C VAL A 455 -21.98 0.17 -35.58
N MET A 456 -21.81 -1.11 -35.23
CA MET A 456 -22.65 -2.19 -35.74
C MET A 456 -24.04 -2.19 -35.07
N THR A 457 -25.07 -2.57 -35.82
CA THR A 457 -26.41 -2.86 -35.27
C THR A 457 -26.41 -4.17 -34.48
N PRO A 458 -27.38 -4.43 -33.58
CA PRO A 458 -27.45 -5.66 -32.80
C PRO A 458 -27.40 -6.93 -33.68
N GLU A 459 -28.18 -6.97 -34.76
CA GLU A 459 -28.22 -8.08 -35.72
C GLU A 459 -26.84 -8.37 -36.34
N GLU A 460 -26.08 -7.34 -36.70
CA GLU A 460 -24.74 -7.46 -37.28
C GLU A 460 -23.71 -7.92 -36.24
N ARG A 461 -23.93 -7.61 -34.96
CA ARG A 461 -23.07 -8.08 -33.86
C ARG A 461 -23.33 -9.56 -33.55
N GLU A 462 -24.60 -9.97 -33.52
CA GLU A 462 -25.01 -11.35 -33.27
C GLU A 462 -24.71 -12.28 -34.45
N ARG A 463 -24.76 -11.78 -35.69
CA ARG A 463 -24.57 -12.57 -36.92
C ARG A 463 -23.45 -12.04 -37.83
N PRO A 464 -22.18 -12.40 -37.54
CA PRO A 464 -21.02 -12.08 -38.40
C PRO A 464 -21.13 -12.50 -39.86
N GLU A 465 -21.95 -13.49 -40.22
CA GLU A 465 -22.22 -13.85 -41.62
C GLU A 465 -22.73 -12.65 -42.44
N LEU A 466 -23.60 -11.82 -41.87
CA LEU A 466 -24.18 -10.66 -42.56
C LEU A 466 -23.12 -9.64 -43.00
N LEU A 467 -21.99 -9.58 -42.28
CA LEU A 467 -20.85 -8.72 -42.58
C LEU A 467 -19.80 -9.40 -43.48
N ALA A 468 -19.86 -10.72 -43.67
CA ALA A 468 -19.11 -11.43 -44.71
C ALA A 468 -19.84 -11.34 -46.06
N GLU A 469 -21.17 -11.49 -46.07
CA GLU A 469 -22.01 -11.50 -47.26
C GLU A 469 -22.22 -10.12 -47.89
N SER A 470 -22.41 -9.06 -47.08
CA SER A 470 -22.71 -7.71 -47.58
C SER A 470 -21.49 -6.77 -47.57
N PRO A 471 -20.95 -6.36 -48.73
CA PRO A 471 -19.94 -5.30 -48.81
C PRO A 471 -20.47 -3.93 -48.36
N GLU A 472 -21.76 -3.66 -48.55
CA GLU A 472 -22.38 -2.38 -48.23
C GLU A 472 -22.42 -2.13 -46.72
N ARG A 473 -22.74 -3.17 -45.93
CA ARG A 473 -22.65 -3.09 -44.46
C ARG A 473 -21.21 -2.83 -44.01
N ARG A 474 -20.21 -3.48 -44.60
CA ARG A 474 -18.79 -3.21 -44.32
C ARG A 474 -18.39 -1.76 -44.65
N LYS A 475 -18.83 -1.23 -45.78
CA LYS A 475 -18.58 0.17 -46.19
C LYS A 475 -19.22 1.19 -45.25
N ARG A 476 -20.45 0.92 -44.79
CA ARG A 476 -21.12 1.72 -43.76
C ARG A 476 -20.32 1.71 -42.45
N ILE A 477 -20.01 0.53 -41.90
CA ILE A 477 -19.24 0.38 -40.65
C ILE A 477 -17.87 1.07 -40.76
N ALA A 478 -17.18 0.94 -41.89
CA ALA A 478 -15.91 1.61 -42.15
C ALA A 478 -16.04 3.14 -42.08
N LYS A 479 -17.04 3.71 -42.78
CA LYS A 479 -17.34 5.14 -42.75
C LYS A 479 -17.69 5.63 -41.33
N ASP A 480 -18.60 4.95 -40.66
CA ASP A 480 -19.17 5.37 -39.37
C ASP A 480 -18.14 5.25 -38.22
N SER A 481 -17.20 4.32 -38.29
CA SER A 481 -16.09 4.16 -37.33
C SER A 481 -14.79 4.90 -37.70
N GLY A 482 -14.76 5.59 -38.85
CA GLY A 482 -13.58 6.28 -39.37
C GLY A 482 -12.41 5.32 -39.68
N LYS A 483 -12.69 4.15 -40.24
CA LYS A 483 -11.75 3.07 -40.60
C LYS A 483 -11.83 2.75 -42.10
N THR A 484 -10.95 1.88 -42.59
CA THR A 484 -11.02 1.38 -43.98
C THR A 484 -11.85 0.11 -44.09
N GLU A 485 -12.45 -0.14 -45.27
CA GLU A 485 -13.18 -1.40 -45.54
C GLU A 485 -12.28 -2.63 -45.35
N GLN A 486 -10.97 -2.51 -45.60
CA GLN A 486 -9.97 -3.54 -45.34
C GLN A 486 -9.82 -3.86 -43.84
N GLN A 487 -9.87 -2.85 -42.96
CA GLN A 487 -9.83 -3.06 -41.50
C GLN A 487 -11.09 -3.78 -40.99
N VAL A 488 -12.27 -3.41 -41.51
CA VAL A 488 -13.53 -4.10 -41.19
C VAL A 488 -13.50 -5.54 -41.70
N SER A 489 -13.05 -5.77 -42.94
CA SER A 489 -12.93 -7.12 -43.51
C SER A 489 -11.91 -7.99 -42.77
N ALA A 490 -10.82 -7.40 -42.26
CA ALA A 490 -9.84 -8.12 -41.44
C ALA A 490 -10.42 -8.52 -40.07
N LEU A 491 -11.19 -7.64 -39.42
CA LEU A 491 -11.90 -7.97 -38.18
C LEU A 491 -12.91 -9.12 -38.38
N VAL A 492 -13.71 -9.08 -39.45
CA VAL A 492 -14.65 -10.16 -39.81
C VAL A 492 -13.88 -11.49 -39.98
N ALA A 493 -12.78 -11.48 -40.76
CA ALA A 493 -11.96 -12.67 -40.97
C ALA A 493 -11.34 -13.22 -39.67
N GLN A 494 -10.95 -12.35 -38.73
CA GLN A 494 -10.41 -12.77 -37.43
C GLN A 494 -11.43 -13.52 -36.58
N ILE A 495 -12.71 -13.12 -36.58
CA ILE A 495 -13.76 -13.84 -35.85
C ILE A 495 -14.04 -15.21 -36.49
N PHE A 496 -14.08 -15.31 -37.82
CA PHE A 496 -14.22 -16.62 -38.47
C PHE A 496 -13.02 -17.54 -38.20
N GLN A 497 -11.79 -17.01 -38.21
CA GLN A 497 -10.61 -17.78 -37.79
C GLN A 497 -10.67 -18.21 -36.31
N MET A 498 -11.25 -17.39 -35.43
CA MET A 498 -11.45 -17.73 -34.02
C MET A 498 -12.50 -18.83 -33.84
N ARG A 499 -13.65 -18.73 -34.53
CA ARG A 499 -14.69 -19.77 -34.58
C ARG A 499 -14.12 -21.13 -35.03
N VAL A 500 -13.31 -21.15 -36.09
CA VAL A 500 -12.65 -22.38 -36.57
C VAL A 500 -11.66 -22.94 -35.55
N LYS A 501 -10.82 -22.09 -34.93
CA LYS A 501 -9.87 -22.54 -33.89
C LYS A 501 -10.58 -23.10 -32.66
N MET A 502 -11.65 -22.46 -32.19
CA MET A 502 -12.46 -22.94 -31.07
C MET A 502 -13.12 -24.30 -31.39
N LYS A 503 -13.74 -24.44 -32.56
CA LYS A 503 -14.34 -25.72 -33.00
C LYS A 503 -13.33 -26.86 -33.06
N ASN A 504 -12.13 -26.59 -33.59
CA ASN A 504 -11.06 -27.59 -33.65
C ASN A 504 -10.54 -27.99 -32.25
N LEU A 505 -10.48 -27.04 -31.31
CA LEU A 505 -10.02 -27.28 -29.95
C LEU A 505 -11.05 -28.09 -29.14
N MET A 506 -12.35 -27.85 -29.36
CA MET A 506 -13.42 -28.68 -28.81
C MET A 506 -13.37 -30.13 -29.31
N GLY A 507 -13.21 -30.36 -30.61
CA GLY A 507 -13.17 -31.72 -31.17
C GLY A 507 -12.05 -32.59 -30.60
N VAL A 508 -10.95 -31.97 -30.15
CA VAL A 508 -9.85 -32.63 -29.43
C VAL A 508 -10.20 -32.91 -27.96
N MET A 509 -11.02 -32.07 -27.31
CA MET A 509 -11.48 -32.29 -25.93
C MET A 509 -12.60 -33.35 -25.81
N GLU A 510 -13.44 -33.53 -26.84
CA GLU A 510 -14.47 -34.58 -26.88
C GLU A 510 -13.93 -35.95 -27.34
N GLY A 511 -12.62 -36.10 -27.51
CA GLY A 511 -11.97 -37.38 -27.86
C GLY A 511 -12.11 -37.80 -29.32
N GLY A 512 -12.53 -36.90 -30.21
CA GLY A 512 -12.67 -37.18 -31.64
C GLY A 512 -11.36 -37.11 -32.41
N SER A 513 -11.07 -38.09 -33.26
CA SER A 513 -9.97 -38.03 -34.22
C SER A 513 -10.25 -37.00 -35.33
N ILE A 514 -9.27 -36.13 -35.62
CA ILE A 514 -9.41 -34.99 -36.54
C ILE A 514 -9.67 -35.44 -38.00
N PRO A 515 -10.80 -35.07 -38.63
CA PRO A 515 -11.01 -35.31 -40.06
C PRO A 515 -10.28 -34.26 -40.91
N ALA A 516 -9.29 -34.72 -41.68
CA ALA A 516 -8.66 -34.09 -42.87
C ALA A 516 -8.81 -32.56 -43.06
N LEU A 517 -7.82 -31.79 -42.62
CA LEU A 517 -7.69 -30.36 -42.96
C LEU A 517 -6.84 -30.05 -44.22
N SER A 518 -6.47 -31.09 -44.98
CA SER A 518 -5.55 -30.98 -46.13
C SER A 518 -6.09 -30.18 -47.32
N GLY A 519 -7.40 -30.14 -47.55
CA GLY A 519 -7.98 -29.51 -48.75
C GLY A 519 -8.11 -27.98 -48.72
N LEU A 520 -8.08 -27.36 -47.53
CA LEU A 520 -8.49 -25.95 -47.36
C LEU A 520 -7.30 -24.98 -47.37
N GLU A 521 -6.12 -25.43 -46.96
CA GLU A 521 -4.91 -24.59 -46.98
C GLU A 521 -4.41 -24.33 -48.42
N ASP A 522 -4.60 -25.28 -49.34
CA ASP A 522 -4.23 -25.12 -50.75
C ASP A 522 -5.25 -24.29 -51.53
N ALA A 523 -6.54 -24.33 -51.17
CA ALA A 523 -7.56 -23.43 -51.71
C ALA A 523 -7.22 -21.96 -51.40
N LEU A 524 -6.88 -21.65 -50.13
CA LEU A 524 -6.50 -20.29 -49.70
C LEU A 524 -5.17 -19.80 -50.32
N LYS A 525 -4.27 -20.71 -50.70
CA LYS A 525 -3.03 -20.38 -51.44
C LYS A 525 -3.28 -20.16 -52.94
N ALA A 526 -4.37 -20.66 -53.51
CA ALA A 526 -4.69 -20.49 -54.92
C ALA A 526 -5.12 -19.04 -55.25
N GLU A 527 -5.91 -18.41 -54.37
CA GLU A 527 -6.47 -17.06 -54.61
C GLU A 527 -5.44 -15.92 -54.43
N GLN A 528 -4.30 -16.16 -53.78
CA GLN A 528 -3.27 -15.12 -53.57
C GLN A 528 -2.33 -14.88 -54.77
N LYS A 529 -2.70 -15.33 -55.98
CA LYS A 529 -1.94 -15.02 -57.21
C LYS A 529 -2.47 -13.77 -57.91
N ALA A 530 -1.57 -12.78 -58.03
CA ALA A 530 -1.83 -11.49 -58.67
C ALA A 530 -2.20 -11.60 -60.18
N PRO A 531 -2.76 -10.52 -60.78
CA PRO A 531 -3.41 -10.57 -62.11
C PRO A 531 -2.52 -11.00 -63.30
N PRO A 532 -3.11 -11.49 -64.40
CA PRO A 532 -2.37 -12.04 -65.53
C PRO A 532 -1.66 -10.94 -66.35
N GLY A 533 -0.33 -10.90 -66.35
CA GLY A 533 0.38 -9.83 -67.09
C GLY A 533 1.90 -9.83 -67.28
N THR A 534 2.70 -10.81 -66.81
CA THR A 534 4.19 -10.73 -66.94
C THR A 534 4.92 -12.06 -67.23
N ALA A 535 4.24 -13.09 -67.73
CA ALA A 535 4.77 -14.46 -67.83
C ALA A 535 5.98 -14.71 -68.78
N ARG A 536 6.54 -13.69 -69.46
CA ARG A 536 7.53 -13.88 -70.56
C ARG A 536 9.01 -13.72 -70.19
N ARG A 537 9.38 -13.37 -68.93
CA ARG A 537 10.80 -13.04 -68.59
C ARG A 537 11.58 -14.05 -67.71
N LYS A 538 10.95 -15.04 -67.07
CA LYS A 538 11.66 -15.98 -66.17
C LYS A 538 12.30 -17.22 -66.84
N ARG A 539 11.76 -17.71 -67.97
CA ARG A 539 12.22 -18.96 -68.64
C ARG A 539 13.69 -18.97 -69.14
N LYS A 540 14.45 -17.88 -69.03
CA LYS A 540 15.86 -17.80 -69.46
C LYS A 540 16.90 -17.92 -68.32
N ALA A 541 16.45 -18.10 -67.07
CA ALA A 541 17.34 -18.25 -65.91
C ALA A 541 17.65 -19.73 -65.60
N ASP A 542 16.63 -20.57 -65.51
CA ASP A 542 16.75 -21.95 -64.99
C ASP A 542 17.56 -22.86 -65.94
N SER A 543 17.53 -22.60 -67.25
CA SER A 543 18.33 -23.32 -68.24
C SER A 543 19.85 -23.10 -68.11
N ARG A 544 20.30 -22.14 -67.30
CA ARG A 544 21.73 -21.86 -67.08
C ARG A 544 22.30 -22.53 -65.83
N LYS A 545 21.48 -23.01 -64.88
CA LYS A 545 21.96 -23.72 -63.69
C LYS A 545 22.23 -25.21 -63.96
N LYS A 546 21.37 -25.89 -64.72
CA LYS A 546 21.49 -27.33 -65.03
C LYS A 546 22.71 -27.73 -65.89
N PHE A 547 23.56 -26.79 -66.29
CA PHE A 547 24.77 -27.05 -67.09
C PHE A 547 26.08 -26.96 -66.27
N VAL A 548 26.00 -26.72 -64.96
CA VAL A 548 27.17 -26.54 -64.09
C VAL A 548 27.42 -27.75 -63.17
N GLU A 549 26.38 -28.47 -62.77
CA GLU A 549 26.46 -29.60 -61.82
C GLU A 549 26.97 -30.92 -62.45
N SER A 550 27.09 -31.00 -63.78
CA SER A 550 27.54 -32.21 -64.49
C SER A 550 29.04 -32.25 -64.80
N ALA A 551 29.87 -31.44 -64.12
CA ALA A 551 31.26 -31.18 -64.49
C ALA A 551 32.28 -31.34 -63.35
N SER A 552 31.99 -32.19 -62.33
CA SER A 552 32.87 -32.37 -61.17
C SER A 552 33.04 -33.85 -60.74
N SER A 553 33.50 -34.70 -61.65
CA SER A 553 33.90 -36.08 -61.36
C SER A 553 35.29 -36.40 -61.94
N LYS A 554 36.32 -36.43 -61.09
CA LYS A 554 37.64 -37.03 -61.39
C LYS A 554 37.93 -38.14 -60.36
N PRO A 555 38.45 -39.31 -60.77
CA PRO A 555 38.76 -40.39 -59.85
C PRO A 555 40.05 -40.13 -59.05
N GLY A 556 40.13 -40.66 -57.83
CA GLY A 556 41.36 -40.66 -57.02
C GLY A 556 42.35 -41.77 -57.43
N PRO A 557 43.64 -41.63 -57.08
CA PRO A 557 44.66 -42.63 -57.39
C PRO A 557 44.53 -43.89 -56.51
N ARG A 558 45.07 -45.01 -57.02
CA ARG A 558 45.08 -46.31 -56.34
C ARG A 558 46.11 -46.34 -55.21
N GLY A 559 45.77 -46.98 -54.10
CA GLY A 559 46.77 -47.39 -53.10
C GLY A 559 47.57 -48.61 -53.57
N PHE A 560 48.87 -48.60 -53.29
CA PHE A 560 49.70 -49.79 -53.18
C PHE A 560 50.07 -49.97 -51.70
N GLY A 561 50.13 -51.21 -51.23
CA GLY A 561 50.68 -51.54 -49.91
C GLY A 561 51.55 -52.79 -50.01
N SER A 562 52.39 -53.04 -49.00
CA SER A 562 53.01 -54.32 -48.60
C SER A 562 54.25 -54.05 -47.74
N GLY A 563 54.54 -54.96 -46.79
CA GLY A 563 55.92 -55.22 -46.34
C GLY A 563 56.26 -54.82 -44.90
N ASN A 564 56.23 -55.83 -44.02
CA ASN A 564 57.00 -56.01 -42.77
C ASN A 564 57.08 -54.83 -41.78
#